data_AF-A0A954ZDV2-F1
#
_entry.id   AF-A0A954ZDV2-F1
#
_cell.length_a   1.000
_cell.length_b   1.000
_cell.length_c   1.000
_cell.angle_alpha   90.00
_cell.angle_beta   90.00
_cell.angle_gamma   90.00
#
_symmetry.space_group_name_H-M   'P 1'
#
loop_
_entity.id
_entity.type
_entity.pdbx_description
1 polymer ?
#
loop_
_entity_poly.entity_id
_entity_poly.type
_entity_poly.pdbx_seq_one_letter_code
_entity_poly.pdbx_strand_id
1 'polypeptide(L)'
;MATTPEERITILLHLLDDQLVSELMADLPDEQRKGMKSKMQLLGESPPTTTELERVLDEFERHFHAAFSLPDENEQAQKQKQREKERAAAEAMAESPIQVEAEFIPSDDPIADLNRISMARLSAALRDESPLVISLIAGTLTTERAGEVLEGLTGDVRDDVFMRLQEKPP
;
A
#
# COMPACT_ATOMS: atom_id res chain seq x y z
N MET A 1 -35.48 -11.80 3.36
CA MET A 1 -35.53 -12.30 1.96
C MET A 1 -34.13 -12.27 1.39
N ALA A 2 -33.80 -13.13 0.43
CA ALA A 2 -32.49 -13.07 -0.23
C ALA A 2 -32.51 -11.91 -1.23
N THR A 3 -31.63 -10.93 -1.05
CA THR A 3 -31.53 -9.75 -1.92
C THR A 3 -30.80 -10.13 -3.20
N THR A 4 -31.43 -9.90 -4.35
CA THR A 4 -30.79 -10.17 -5.65
C THR A 4 -29.57 -9.26 -5.85
N PRO A 5 -28.59 -9.63 -6.69
CA PRO A 5 -27.44 -8.77 -6.97
C PRO A 5 -27.85 -7.37 -7.46
N GLU A 6 -28.89 -7.29 -8.29
CA GLU A 6 -29.37 -6.02 -8.85
C GLU A 6 -30.06 -5.14 -7.80
N GLU A 7 -30.80 -5.73 -6.87
CA GLU A 7 -31.38 -5.00 -5.73
C GLU A 7 -30.28 -4.47 -4.81
N ARG A 8 -29.22 -5.25 -4.58
CA ARG A 8 -28.06 -4.80 -3.79
C ARG A 8 -27.39 -3.57 -4.40
N ILE A 9 -27.16 -3.59 -5.72
CA ILE A 9 -26.62 -2.43 -6.44
C ILE A 9 -27.56 -1.24 -6.30
N THR A 10 -28.87 -1.44 -6.44
CA THR A 10 -29.86 -0.36 -6.30
C THR A 10 -29.83 0.26 -4.89
N ILE A 11 -29.70 -0.58 -3.86
CA ILE A 11 -29.59 -0.14 -2.46
C ILE A 11 -28.29 0.65 -2.25
N LEU A 12 -27.16 0.17 -2.78
CA LEU A 12 -25.88 0.89 -2.70
C LEU A 12 -25.96 2.25 -3.40
N LEU A 13 -26.55 2.31 -4.60
CA LEU A 13 -26.74 3.57 -5.33
C LEU A 13 -27.62 4.55 -4.56
N HIS A 14 -28.59 4.08 -3.78
CA HIS A 14 -29.44 4.94 -2.94
C HIS A 14 -28.69 5.59 -1.77
N LEU A 15 -27.52 5.05 -1.38
CA LEU A 15 -26.67 5.61 -0.32
C LEU A 15 -25.66 6.63 -0.83
N LEU A 16 -25.45 6.70 -2.14
CA LEU A 16 -24.53 7.64 -2.76
C LEU A 16 -25.21 8.99 -3.02
N ASP A 17 -24.41 10.03 -3.18
CA ASP A 17 -24.92 11.32 -3.65
C ASP A 17 -25.35 11.27 -5.12
N ASP A 18 -26.23 12.20 -5.50
CA ASP A 18 -26.79 12.26 -6.86
C ASP A 18 -25.72 12.44 -7.95
N GLN A 19 -24.58 13.05 -7.62
CA GLN A 19 -23.49 13.26 -8.58
C GLN A 19 -22.82 11.93 -8.90
N LEU A 20 -22.40 11.16 -7.89
CA LEU A 20 -21.79 9.85 -8.06
C LEU A 20 -22.74 8.86 -8.75
N VAL A 21 -24.02 8.90 -8.42
CA VAL A 21 -25.04 8.10 -9.11
C VAL A 21 -25.09 8.48 -10.59
N SER A 22 -25.08 9.76 -10.92
CA SER A 22 -25.12 10.21 -12.32
C SER A 22 -23.89 9.76 -13.10
N GLU A 23 -22.70 9.81 -12.49
CA GLU A 23 -21.44 9.34 -13.09
C GLU A 23 -21.48 7.84 -13.36
N LEU A 24 -21.82 7.02 -12.36
CA LEU A 24 -21.93 5.56 -12.52
C LEU A 24 -22.99 5.16 -13.57
N MET A 25 -24.09 5.89 -13.63
CA MET A 25 -25.16 5.62 -14.59
C MET A 25 -24.78 5.98 -16.02
N ALA A 26 -23.85 6.91 -16.22
CA ALA A 26 -23.36 7.29 -17.55
C ALA A 26 -22.58 6.15 -18.24
N ASP A 27 -21.88 5.34 -17.44
CA ASP A 27 -21.07 4.22 -17.93
C ASP A 27 -21.89 2.95 -18.22
N LEU A 28 -23.13 2.87 -17.72
CA LEU A 28 -24.01 1.73 -17.96
C LEU A 28 -24.64 1.76 -19.36
N PRO A 29 -24.80 0.61 -20.03
CA PRO A 29 -25.59 0.47 -21.26
C PRO A 29 -27.03 0.95 -21.05
N ASP A 30 -27.66 1.48 -22.11
CA ASP A 30 -28.99 2.10 -22.03
C ASP A 30 -30.09 1.19 -21.44
N GLU A 31 -30.07 -0.11 -21.75
CA GLU A 31 -31.03 -1.07 -21.20
C GLU A 31 -30.87 -1.23 -19.68
N GLN A 32 -29.63 -1.38 -19.21
CA GLN A 32 -29.31 -1.52 -17.80
C GLN A 32 -29.61 -0.23 -17.03
N ARG A 33 -29.29 0.92 -17.62
CA ARG A 33 -29.59 2.24 -17.07
C ARG A 33 -31.08 2.45 -16.86
N LYS A 34 -31.91 2.09 -17.84
CA LYS A 34 -33.38 2.17 -17.72
C LYS A 34 -33.91 1.24 -16.62
N GLY A 35 -33.40 0.00 -16.57
CA GLY A 35 -33.75 -0.95 -15.52
C GLY A 35 -33.41 -0.43 -14.12
N MET A 36 -32.20 0.10 -13.96
CA MET A 36 -31.71 0.62 -12.68
C MET A 36 -32.51 1.85 -12.21
N LYS A 37 -32.84 2.79 -13.12
CA LYS A 37 -33.69 3.95 -12.78
C LYS A 37 -35.07 3.53 -12.28
N SER A 38 -35.70 2.55 -12.95
CA SER A 38 -37.00 2.03 -12.54
C SER A 38 -36.95 1.44 -11.12
N LYS A 39 -35.89 0.67 -10.82
CA LYS A 39 -35.67 0.08 -9.49
C LYS A 39 -35.39 1.12 -8.42
N MET A 40 -34.57 2.14 -8.71
CA MET A 40 -34.33 3.25 -7.78
C MET A 40 -35.61 4.02 -7.45
N GLN A 41 -36.48 4.22 -8.45
CA GLN A 41 -37.78 4.85 -8.23
C GLN A 41 -38.66 4.02 -7.29
N LEU A 42 -38.75 2.71 -7.51
CA LEU A 42 -39.48 1.78 -6.63
C LEU A 42 -38.89 1.77 -5.21
N LEU A 43 -37.57 1.85 -5.08
CA LEU A 43 -36.89 1.90 -3.79
C LEU A 43 -37.19 3.20 -3.03
N GLY A 44 -37.41 4.31 -3.73
CA GLY A 44 -37.86 5.56 -3.14
C GLY A 44 -39.29 5.50 -2.59
N GLU A 45 -40.16 4.67 -3.17
CA GLU A 45 -41.52 4.44 -2.68
C GLU A 45 -41.56 3.51 -1.47
N SER A 46 -40.56 2.62 -1.33
CA SER A 46 -40.42 1.68 -0.23
C SER A 46 -38.95 1.58 0.20
N PRO A 47 -38.48 2.49 1.06
CA PRO A 47 -37.08 2.56 1.44
C PRO A 47 -36.66 1.27 2.17
N PRO A 48 -35.41 0.82 1.96
CA PRO A 48 -34.90 -0.39 2.58
C PRO A 48 -34.83 -0.23 4.09
N THR A 49 -35.00 -1.33 4.82
CA THR A 49 -34.86 -1.31 6.28
C THR A 49 -33.39 -1.15 6.68
N THR A 50 -33.13 -0.62 7.88
CA THR A 50 -31.75 -0.48 8.40
C THR A 50 -31.00 -1.81 8.41
N THR A 51 -31.66 -2.90 8.78
CA THR A 51 -31.06 -4.25 8.79
C THR A 51 -30.73 -4.76 7.38
N GLU A 52 -31.48 -4.34 6.36
CA GLU A 52 -31.14 -4.67 4.97
C GLU A 52 -29.95 -3.85 4.48
N LEU A 53 -29.91 -2.55 4.82
CA LEU A 53 -28.79 -1.67 4.50
C LEU A 53 -27.47 -2.19 5.09
N GLU A 54 -27.45 -2.49 6.39
CA GLU A 54 -26.27 -3.06 7.07
C GLU A 54 -25.81 -4.35 6.41
N ARG A 55 -26.73 -5.26 6.07
CA ARG A 55 -26.40 -6.52 5.38
C ARG A 55 -25.75 -6.28 4.02
N VAL A 56 -26.26 -5.33 3.24
CA VAL A 56 -25.70 -5.01 1.93
C VAL A 56 -24.31 -4.39 2.06
N LEU A 57 -24.10 -3.52 3.05
CA LEU A 57 -22.80 -2.92 3.34
C LEU A 57 -21.78 -3.97 3.80
N ASP A 58 -22.13 -4.86 4.72
CA ASP A 58 -21.26 -5.96 5.17
C ASP A 58 -20.87 -6.88 4.00
N GLU A 59 -21.81 -7.18 3.11
CA GLU A 59 -21.52 -7.97 1.92
C GLU A 59 -20.59 -7.22 0.96
N PHE A 60 -20.82 -5.93 0.74
CA PHE A 60 -19.98 -5.10 -0.11
C PHE A 60 -18.56 -4.98 0.44
N GLU A 61 -18.41 -4.69 1.74
CA GLU A 61 -17.13 -4.61 2.44
C GLU A 61 -16.37 -5.94 2.35
N ARG A 62 -17.04 -7.08 2.56
CA ARG A 62 -16.41 -8.40 2.40
C ARG A 62 -15.90 -8.64 0.98
N HIS A 63 -16.65 -8.25 -0.05
CA HIS A 63 -16.21 -8.40 -1.44
C HIS A 63 -15.08 -7.44 -1.78
N PHE A 64 -15.13 -6.21 -1.28
CA PHE A 64 -14.07 -5.22 -1.44
C PHE A 64 -12.79 -5.72 -0.78
N HIS A 65 -12.84 -6.14 0.49
CA HIS A 65 -11.69 -6.75 1.14
C HIS A 65 -11.19 -7.99 0.41
N ALA A 66 -12.07 -8.85 -0.12
CA ALA A 66 -11.60 -9.99 -0.90
C ALA A 66 -10.87 -9.54 -2.18
N ALA A 67 -11.39 -8.55 -2.90
CA ALA A 67 -10.80 -8.04 -4.14
C ALA A 67 -9.46 -7.30 -3.90
N PHE A 68 -9.36 -6.55 -2.81
CA PHE A 68 -8.16 -5.78 -2.44
C PHE A 68 -7.17 -6.54 -1.55
N SER A 69 -7.57 -7.67 -0.95
CA SER A 69 -6.69 -8.59 -0.21
C SER A 69 -6.26 -9.78 -1.06
N LEU A 70 -6.64 -9.84 -2.34
CA LEU A 70 -5.91 -10.69 -3.27
C LEU A 70 -4.46 -10.17 -3.25
N PRO A 71 -3.47 -11.00 -2.85
CA PRO A 71 -2.08 -10.61 -3.00
C PRO A 71 -1.91 -10.27 -4.47
N ASP A 72 -1.46 -9.05 -4.73
CA ASP A 72 -1.19 -8.55 -6.07
C ASP A 72 -0.52 -9.70 -6.84
N GLU A 73 -1.08 -10.16 -7.97
CA GLU A 73 -0.40 -11.20 -8.78
C GLU A 73 1.03 -10.74 -9.11
N ASN A 74 1.24 -9.42 -9.09
CA ASN A 74 2.52 -8.77 -9.14
C ASN A 74 3.40 -8.99 -7.89
N GLU A 75 2.84 -9.02 -6.67
CA GLU A 75 3.56 -9.39 -5.43
C GLU A 75 3.94 -10.88 -5.42
N GLN A 76 3.10 -11.78 -5.93
CA GLN A 76 3.46 -13.19 -6.03
C GLN A 76 4.49 -13.44 -7.14
N ALA A 77 4.36 -12.78 -8.29
CA ALA A 77 5.36 -12.82 -9.35
C ALA A 77 6.66 -12.12 -8.93
N GLN A 78 6.62 -11.07 -8.11
CA GLN A 78 7.79 -10.44 -7.52
C GLN A 78 8.41 -11.29 -6.42
N LYS A 79 7.62 -11.99 -5.58
CA LYS A 79 8.13 -12.96 -4.60
C LYS A 79 8.73 -14.19 -5.28
N GLN A 80 8.17 -14.65 -6.40
CA GLN A 80 8.78 -15.70 -7.23
C GLN A 80 10.05 -15.21 -7.91
N LYS A 81 10.05 -14.01 -8.52
CA LYS A 81 11.28 -13.41 -9.09
C LYS A 81 12.32 -13.12 -8.01
N GLN A 82 11.94 -12.73 -6.80
CA GLN A 82 12.85 -12.58 -5.67
C GLN A 82 13.39 -13.93 -5.23
N ARG A 83 12.55 -14.98 -5.14
CA ARG A 83 13.03 -16.33 -4.82
C ARG A 83 13.91 -16.93 -5.90
N GLU A 84 13.64 -16.67 -7.17
CA GLU A 84 14.50 -17.07 -8.29
C GLU A 84 15.79 -16.25 -8.33
N LYS A 85 15.74 -14.95 -8.00
CA LYS A 85 16.90 -14.08 -7.87
C LYS A 85 17.73 -14.40 -6.62
N GLU A 86 17.12 -14.79 -5.51
CA GLU A 86 17.79 -15.30 -4.30
C GLU A 86 18.38 -16.68 -4.54
N ARG A 87 17.70 -17.55 -5.30
CA ARG A 87 18.24 -18.87 -5.67
C ARG A 87 19.38 -18.76 -6.68
N ALA A 88 19.26 -17.87 -7.66
CA ALA A 88 20.35 -17.53 -8.58
C ALA A 88 21.48 -16.77 -7.89
N ALA A 89 21.20 -15.93 -6.88
CA ALA A 89 22.21 -15.32 -6.03
C ALA A 89 22.88 -16.36 -5.12
N ALA A 90 22.14 -17.34 -4.58
CA ALA A 90 22.72 -18.43 -3.79
C ALA A 90 23.61 -19.36 -4.64
N GLU A 91 23.25 -19.61 -5.90
CA GLU A 91 24.10 -20.31 -6.87
C GLU A 91 25.29 -19.44 -7.34
N ALA A 92 25.13 -18.12 -7.49
CA ALA A 92 26.23 -17.20 -7.83
C ALA A 92 27.16 -16.87 -6.62
N MET A 93 26.68 -17.05 -5.39
CA MET A 93 27.47 -16.92 -4.15
C MET A 93 28.25 -18.19 -3.82
N ALA A 94 28.00 -19.31 -4.48
CA ALA A 94 28.87 -20.49 -4.41
C ALA A 94 30.20 -20.28 -5.16
N GLU A 95 30.30 -19.27 -6.02
CA GLU A 95 31.52 -18.97 -6.80
C GLU A 95 31.99 -17.51 -6.72
N SER A 96 31.33 -16.66 -5.94
CA SER A 96 31.85 -15.31 -5.68
C SER A 96 32.86 -15.37 -4.54
N PRO A 97 34.12 -14.94 -4.73
CA PRO A 97 35.09 -14.88 -3.66
C PRO A 97 34.52 -13.98 -2.56
N ILE A 98 34.46 -14.49 -1.33
CA ILE A 98 34.09 -13.75 -0.13
C ILE A 98 35.00 -12.52 -0.10
N GLN A 99 34.48 -11.39 -0.57
CA GLN A 99 35.10 -10.10 -0.33
C GLN A 99 34.89 -9.88 1.16
N VAL A 100 35.92 -10.18 1.94
CA VAL A 100 36.01 -9.83 3.34
C VAL A 100 35.87 -8.31 3.38
N GLU A 101 34.63 -7.84 3.59
CA GLU A 101 34.36 -6.42 3.80
C GLU A 101 35.28 -5.99 4.95
N ALA A 102 36.19 -5.05 4.65
CA ALA A 102 37.19 -4.59 5.58
C ALA A 102 36.53 -4.27 6.93
N GLU A 103 37.19 -4.68 8.01
CA GLU A 103 36.73 -4.44 9.37
C GLU A 103 36.40 -2.95 9.55
N PHE A 104 35.15 -2.66 9.94
CA PHE A 104 34.71 -1.29 10.13
C PHE A 104 35.31 -0.78 11.45
N ILE A 105 36.31 0.10 11.35
CA ILE A 105 36.90 0.79 12.50
C ILE A 105 36.22 2.16 12.61
N PRO A 106 35.42 2.39 13.67
CA PRO A 106 34.81 3.69 13.92
C PRO A 106 35.88 4.77 14.05
N SER A 107 35.59 5.95 13.50
CA SER A 107 36.38 7.16 13.67
C SER A 107 35.78 8.06 14.76
N ASP A 108 36.44 9.19 15.02
CA ASP A 108 35.91 10.20 15.94
C ASP A 108 34.77 11.05 15.32
N ASP A 109 34.40 10.81 14.05
CA ASP A 109 33.32 11.48 13.35
C ASP A 109 32.19 10.49 12.99
N PRO A 110 31.12 10.42 13.82
CA PRO A 110 30.00 9.49 13.61
C PRO A 110 29.25 9.73 12.30
N ILE A 111 29.23 10.96 11.79
CA ILE A 111 28.54 11.29 10.54
C ILE A 111 29.36 10.79 9.35
N ALA A 112 30.68 11.00 9.39
CA ALA A 112 31.57 10.42 8.37
C ALA A 112 31.50 8.89 8.35
N ASP A 113 31.40 8.27 9.53
CA ASP A 113 31.23 6.84 9.72
C ASP A 113 29.92 6.31 9.12
N LEU A 114 28.79 6.98 9.40
CA LEU A 114 27.49 6.64 8.79
C LEU A 114 27.55 6.70 7.25
N ASN A 115 28.28 7.66 6.69
CA ASN A 115 28.48 7.79 5.25
C ASN A 115 29.46 6.76 4.66
N ARG A 116 30.23 6.04 5.49
CA ARG A 116 31.14 4.96 5.06
C ARG A 116 30.52 3.57 5.14
N ILE A 117 29.49 3.38 5.97
CA ILE A 117 28.78 2.10 6.08
C ILE A 117 28.12 1.75 4.73
N SER A 118 28.13 0.46 4.34
CA SER A 118 27.46 0.02 3.12
C SER A 118 25.95 0.18 3.25
N MET A 119 25.28 0.53 2.14
CA MET A 119 23.82 0.78 2.17
C MET A 119 23.04 -0.44 2.68
N ALA A 120 23.46 -1.65 2.29
CA ALA A 120 22.87 -2.90 2.77
C ALA A 120 22.90 -3.04 4.30
N ARG A 121 24.02 -2.70 4.95
CA ARG A 121 24.15 -2.75 6.42
C ARG A 121 23.34 -1.65 7.09
N LEU A 122 23.35 -0.45 6.52
CA LEU A 122 22.57 0.68 7.02
C LEU A 122 21.07 0.39 6.96
N SER A 123 20.55 -0.08 5.82
CA SER A 123 19.15 -0.47 5.67
C SER A 123 18.75 -1.63 6.58
N ALA A 124 19.65 -2.61 6.80
CA ALA A 124 19.40 -3.69 7.74
C ALA A 124 19.30 -3.19 9.19
N ALA A 125 20.17 -2.24 9.58
CA ALA A 125 20.13 -1.63 10.91
C ALA A 125 18.89 -0.76 11.14
N LEU A 126 18.38 -0.10 10.10
CA LEU A 126 17.21 0.80 10.19
C LEU A 126 15.86 0.08 10.08
N ARG A 127 15.83 -1.22 9.76
CA ARG A 127 14.60 -1.95 9.44
C ARG A 127 13.58 -1.98 10.59
N ASP A 128 14.06 -2.13 11.81
CA ASP A 128 13.22 -2.27 13.02
C ASP A 128 13.22 -0.99 13.88
N GLU A 129 13.75 0.11 13.34
CA GLU A 129 13.85 1.39 14.02
C GLU A 129 12.58 2.23 13.85
N SER A 130 12.35 3.16 14.78
CA SER A 130 11.20 4.06 14.70
C SER A 130 11.37 5.09 13.57
N PRO A 131 10.27 5.58 12.95
CA PRO A 131 10.33 6.63 11.92
C PRO A 131 11.06 7.90 12.39
N LEU A 132 10.98 8.21 13.69
CA LEU A 132 11.72 9.32 14.29
C LEU A 132 13.23 9.11 14.19
N VAL A 133 13.74 7.96 14.61
CA VAL A 133 15.18 7.64 14.56
C VAL A 133 15.68 7.64 13.12
N ILE A 134 14.92 7.03 12.21
CA ILE A 134 15.25 6.99 10.79
C ILE A 134 15.34 8.41 10.22
N SER A 135 14.40 9.30 10.56
CA SER A 135 14.42 10.70 10.10
C SER A 135 15.63 11.49 10.61
N LEU A 136 16.04 11.27 11.87
CA LEU A 136 17.23 11.91 12.43
C LEU A 136 18.50 11.44 11.70
N ILE A 137 18.63 10.13 11.47
CA ILE A 137 19.77 9.56 10.76
C ILE A 137 19.79 10.06 9.31
N ALA A 138 18.67 9.98 8.59
CA ALA A 138 18.56 10.45 7.21
C ALA A 138 18.89 11.95 7.08
N GLY A 139 18.48 12.77 8.05
CA GLY A 139 18.81 14.20 8.09
C GLY A 139 20.30 14.52 8.27
N THR A 140 21.10 13.54 8.72
CA THR A 140 22.57 13.68 8.85
C THR A 140 23.35 13.12 7.65
N LEU A 141 22.70 12.40 6.75
CA LEU A 141 23.32 11.83 5.55
C LEU A 141 23.40 12.86 4.42
N THR A 142 24.24 12.57 3.42
CA THR A 142 24.18 13.31 2.16
C THR A 142 22.82 13.08 1.48
N THR A 143 22.36 14.04 0.67
CA THR A 143 21.04 13.96 -0.02
C THR A 143 20.88 12.68 -0.83
N GLU A 144 21.94 12.25 -1.52
CA GLU A 144 21.96 11.01 -2.31
C GLU A 144 21.73 9.79 -1.42
N ARG A 145 22.50 9.66 -0.32
CA ARG A 145 22.38 8.54 0.61
C ARG A 145 21.06 8.54 1.38
N ALA A 146 20.56 9.72 1.74
CA ALA A 146 19.24 9.85 2.35
C ALA A 146 18.15 9.34 1.40
N GLY A 147 18.24 9.67 0.10
CA GLY A 147 17.34 9.14 -0.93
C GLY A 147 17.36 7.62 -1.00
N GLU A 148 18.55 7.02 -1.08
CA GLU A 148 18.72 5.55 -1.09
C GLU A 148 18.14 4.86 0.15
N VAL A 149 18.31 5.47 1.34
CA VAL A 149 17.70 4.95 2.59
C VAL A 149 16.19 4.96 2.49
N LEU A 150 15.59 6.07 2.00
CA LEU A 150 14.14 6.22 1.88
C LEU A 150 13.53 5.28 0.83
N GLU A 151 14.25 5.00 -0.27
CA GLU A 151 13.83 4.03 -1.27
C GLU A 151 13.73 2.59 -0.71
N GLY A 152 14.52 2.28 0.31
CA GLY A 152 14.52 0.97 0.98
C GLY A 152 13.42 0.77 2.02
N LEU A 153 12.65 1.82 2.37
CA LEU A 153 11.58 1.75 3.38
C LEU A 153 10.23 1.32 2.78
N THR A 154 9.37 0.74 3.62
CA THR A 154 7.98 0.44 3.25
C THR A 154 7.16 1.73 3.12
N GLY A 155 6.05 1.70 2.36
CA GLY A 155 5.24 2.89 2.05
C GLY A 155 4.85 3.71 3.27
N ASP A 156 4.22 3.07 4.26
CA ASP A 156 3.73 3.75 5.47
C ASP A 156 4.87 4.38 6.30
N VAL A 157 5.98 3.65 6.48
CA VAL A 157 7.14 4.15 7.25
C VAL A 157 7.84 5.29 6.51
N ARG A 158 7.96 5.18 5.19
CA ARG A 158 8.56 6.22 4.35
C ARG A 158 7.80 7.53 4.43
N ASP A 159 6.47 7.49 4.35
CA ASP A 159 5.63 8.70 4.41
C ASP A 159 5.77 9.38 5.78
N ASP A 160 5.78 8.59 6.85
CA ASP A 160 6.02 9.05 8.22
C ASP A 160 7.40 9.69 8.43
N VAL A 161 8.43 9.15 7.78
CA VAL A 161 9.80 9.71 7.81
C VAL A 161 9.85 11.01 7.00
N PHE A 162 9.20 11.07 5.83
CA PHE A 162 9.14 12.27 5.00
C PHE A 162 8.46 13.43 5.72
N MET A 163 7.34 13.18 6.39
CA MET A 163 6.65 14.19 7.21
C MET A 163 7.58 14.76 8.29
N ARG A 164 8.34 13.89 8.98
CA ARG A 164 9.27 14.31 10.03
C ARG A 164 10.50 15.05 9.51
N LEU A 165 11.00 14.73 8.32
CA LEU A 165 12.11 15.48 7.70
C LEU A 165 11.72 16.92 7.33
N GLN A 166 10.43 17.20 7.17
CA GLN A 166 9.93 18.57 6.96
C GLN A 166 9.78 19.34 8.27
N GLU A 167 9.61 18.63 9.38
CA GLU A 167 9.65 19.24 10.71
C GLU A 167 11.09 19.67 10.99
N LYS A 168 11.28 20.97 11.23
CA LYS A 168 12.59 21.52 11.53
C LYS A 168 13.13 20.80 12.78
N PRO A 169 14.34 20.21 12.75
CA PRO A 169 14.88 19.53 13.91
C PRO A 169 14.96 20.52 15.10
N PRO A 170 14.71 20.07 16.34
CA PRO A 170 14.83 20.90 17.52
C PRO A 170 16.23 21.50 17.70
#